data_AF-A0A7W1ELS9-F1
#
_entry.id   AF-A0A7W1ELS9-F1
#
_cell.length_a   1.000
_cell.length_b   1.000
_cell.length_c   1.000
_cell.angle_alpha   90.00
_cell.angle_beta   90.00
_cell.angle_gamma   90.00
#
_symmetry.space_group_name_H-M   'P 1'
#
loop_
_entity.id
_entity.type
_entity.pdbx_description
1 polymer ?
#
loop_
_entity_poly.entity_id
_entity_poly.type
_entity_poly.pdbx_seq_one_letter_code
_entity_poly.pdbx_strand_id
1 'polypeptide(L)' 'TGRGQQAVWSIARSILPRTGKTTWTHNQALMELGALVCTARVRHCSSCPVQPMCATSAATVA' A
#
# COMPACT_ATOMS: atom_id res chain seq x y z
N THR A 1 15.40 -12.07 3.36
CA THR A 1 14.90 -12.24 1.98
C THR A 1 13.67 -13.14 2.05
N GLY A 2 12.47 -12.63 1.71
CA GLY A 2 11.21 -13.36 1.82
C GLY A 2 10.64 -13.74 0.44
N ARG A 3 9.67 -14.67 0.40
CA ARG A 3 8.91 -14.95 -0.83
C ARG A 3 8.33 -13.65 -1.39
N GLY A 4 8.49 -13.43 -2.70
CA GLY A 4 7.96 -12.25 -3.39
C GLY A 4 8.77 -10.95 -3.22
N GLN A 5 9.92 -10.96 -2.52
CA GLN A 5 10.70 -9.74 -2.31
C GLN A 5 11.09 -9.01 -3.62
N GLN A 6 11.48 -9.75 -4.66
CA GLN A 6 11.80 -9.15 -5.97
C GLN A 6 10.58 -8.47 -6.61
N ALA A 7 9.41 -9.12 -6.56
CA ALA A 7 8.17 -8.56 -7.09
C ALA A 7 7.76 -7.29 -6.34
N VAL A 8 7.84 -7.30 -5.00
CA VAL A 8 7.54 -6.13 -4.16
C VAL A 8 8.47 -4.95 -4.49
N TRP A 9 9.79 -5.18 -4.62
CA TRP A 9 10.73 -4.13 -5.01
C TRP A 9 10.54 -3.63 -6.45
N SER A 10 10.09 -4.48 -7.36
CA SER A 10 9.73 -4.07 -8.72
C SER A 10 8.52 -3.12 -8.71
N ILE A 11 7.47 -3.48 -7.98
CA ILE A 11 6.26 -2.65 -7.83
C ILE A 11 6.60 -1.33 -7.17
N ALA A 12 7.36 -1.34 -6.06
CA ALA A 12 7.76 -0.12 -5.36
C ALA A 12 8.48 0.86 -6.30
N ARG A 13 9.42 0.38 -7.12
CA ARG A 13 10.12 1.23 -8.11
C ARG A 13 9.20 1.79 -9.19
N SER A 14 8.10 1.11 -9.52
CA SER A 14 7.16 1.55 -10.56
C SER A 14 6.25 2.70 -10.11
N ILE A 15 5.95 2.79 -8.81
CA ILE A 15 5.00 3.78 -8.25
C ILE A 15 5.67 4.92 -7.47
N LEU A 16 6.94 4.75 -7.08
CA LEU A 16 7.63 5.72 -6.25
C LEU A 16 7.94 7.01 -7.04
N PRO A 17 7.55 8.20 -6.55
CA PRO A 17 7.94 9.47 -7.14
C PRO A 17 9.47 9.59 -7.22
N ARG A 18 10.00 10.11 -8.34
CA ARG A 18 11.44 10.07 -8.62
C ARG A 18 12.28 11.08 -7.86
N THR A 19 11.69 12.15 -7.33
CA THR A 19 12.44 13.22 -6.65
C THR A 19 11.65 13.95 -5.57
N GLY A 20 12.37 14.47 -4.58
CA GLY A 20 11.88 15.50 -3.66
C GLY A 20 11.02 14.99 -2.50
N LYS A 21 10.33 15.95 -1.86
CA LYS A 21 9.49 15.73 -0.67
C LYS A 21 8.38 14.70 -0.92
N THR A 22 7.88 14.61 -2.15
CA THR A 22 6.82 13.67 -2.54
C THR A 22 7.25 12.21 -2.39
N THR A 23 8.52 11.87 -2.66
CA THR A 23 9.08 10.53 -2.43
C THR A 23 9.04 10.17 -0.95
N TRP A 24 9.44 11.11 -0.09
CA TRP A 24 9.41 10.92 1.36
C TRP A 24 7.97 10.74 1.85
N THR A 25 7.05 11.64 1.45
CA THR A 25 5.64 11.57 1.82
C THR A 25 5.00 10.26 1.36
N HIS A 26 5.30 9.78 0.15
CA HIS A 26 4.79 8.51 -0.36
C HIS A 26 5.21 7.32 0.52
N ASN A 27 6.49 7.22 0.86
CA ASN A 27 6.99 6.14 1.71
C ASN A 27 6.41 6.21 3.13
N GLN A 28 6.31 7.42 3.71
CA GLN A 28 5.68 7.60 5.02
C GLN A 28 4.20 7.22 5.00
N ALA A 29 3.45 7.65 3.98
CA ALA A 29 2.05 7.30 3.81
C ALA A 29 1.86 5.78 3.67
N LEU A 30 2.73 5.08 2.96
CA LEU A 30 2.68 3.61 2.85
C LEU A 30 2.97 2.91 4.18
N MET A 31 3.93 3.40 4.97
CA MET A 31 4.20 2.86 6.30
C MET A 31 3.00 3.05 7.23
N GLU A 32 2.42 4.25 7.25
CA GLU A 32 1.27 4.58 8.09
C GLU A 32 0.01 3.79 7.67
N LEU A 33 -0.20 3.63 6.36
CA LEU A 33 -1.26 2.79 5.83
C LEU A 33 -1.16 1.35 6.37
N GLY A 34 0.04 0.76 6.38
CA GLY A 34 0.26 -0.59 6.91
C GLY A 34 0.15 -0.67 8.44
N ALA A 35 0.49 0.39 9.15
CA ALA A 35 0.46 0.45 10.60
C ALA A 35 -0.96 0.65 11.17
N LEU A 36 -1.75 1.55 10.55
CA LEU A 36 -3.02 1.99 11.11
C LEU A 36 -4.27 1.45 10.41
N VAL A 37 -4.19 1.09 9.13
CA VAL A 37 -5.37 0.82 8.30
C VAL A 37 -5.36 -0.60 7.72
N CYS A 38 -4.35 -0.93 6.93
CA CYS A 38 -4.18 -2.22 6.27
C CYS A 38 -3.32 -3.16 7.14
N THR A 39 -3.73 -3.36 8.39
CA THR A 39 -2.95 -4.14 9.36
C THR A 39 -3.11 -5.66 9.13
N ALA A 40 -2.15 -6.44 9.62
CA ALA A 40 -2.12 -7.90 9.41
C ALA A 40 -3.27 -8.68 10.07
N ARG A 41 -3.86 -8.15 11.16
CA ARG A 41 -4.92 -8.84 11.92
C ARG A 41 -6.30 -8.33 11.56
N VAL A 42 -6.53 -7.03 11.71
CA VAL A 42 -7.82 -6.38 11.46
C VAL A 42 -7.59 -5.23 10.48
N ARG A 43 -8.14 -5.38 9.29
CA ARG A 43 -8.05 -4.38 8.23
C ARG A 43 -9.25 -3.44 8.28
N HIS A 44 -8.99 -2.14 8.15
CA HIS A 44 -10.00 -1.09 8.14
C HIS A 44 -10.32 -0.67 6.70
N CYS A 45 -10.87 -1.59 5.89
CA CYS A 45 -11.07 -1.34 4.45
C CYS A 45 -12.01 -0.18 4.14
N SER A 46 -13.01 0.09 4.97
CA SER A 46 -13.97 1.20 4.77
C SER A 46 -13.33 2.59 4.87
N SER A 47 -12.21 2.73 5.58
CA SER A 47 -11.43 3.96 5.68
C SER A 47 -10.16 3.95 4.83
N CYS A 48 -9.93 2.89 4.05
CA CYS A 48 -8.70 2.73 3.29
C CYS A 48 -8.72 3.61 2.02
N PRO A 49 -7.77 4.55 1.86
CA PRO A 49 -7.78 5.50 0.74
C PRO A 49 -7.55 4.83 -0.62
N VAL A 50 -7.04 3.59 -0.64
CA VAL A 50 -6.81 2.81 -1.88
C VAL A 50 -7.85 1.70 -2.08
N GLN A 51 -8.92 1.67 -1.27
CA GLN A 51 -9.97 0.65 -1.38
C GLN A 51 -10.58 0.53 -2.79
N PRO A 52 -10.87 1.62 -3.54
CA PRO A 52 -11.47 1.52 -4.87
C PRO A 52 -10.62 0.76 -5.89
N MET A 53 -9.30 0.63 -5.63
CA MET A 53 -8.34 -0.04 -6.52
C MET A 53 -7.78 -1.34 -5.90
N CYS A 54 -8.26 -1.73 -4.72
CA CYS A 54 -7.71 -2.84 -3.96
C CYS A 54 -8.45 -4.15 -4.27
N ALA A 55 -7.80 -5.02 -5.04
CA ALA A 55 -8.32 -6.32 -5.48
C ALA A 55 -8.73 -7.28 -4.33
N THR A 56 -8.22 -7.06 -3.12
CA THR A 56 -8.52 -7.90 -1.95
C THR A 56 -9.47 -7.23 -0.97
N SER A 57 -9.88 -5.97 -1.18
CA SER A 57 -10.74 -5.23 -0.25
C SER A 57 -12.05 -6.01 0.03
N ALA A 58 -12.61 -5.83 1.23
CA ALA A 58 -13.79 -6.59 1.66
C ALA A 58 -15.07 -6.31 0.85
N ALA A 59 -15.04 -5.34 -0.08
CA ALA A 59 -16.12 -5.10 -1.03
C ALA A 59 -15.57 -4.42 -2.28
N THR A 60 -15.47 -5.17 -3.40
CA THR A 60 -16.26 -4.97 -4.64
C THR A 60 -15.99 -6.15 -5.60
N VAL A 61 -16.75 -7.24 -5.45
CA VAL A 61 -17.19 -8.04 -6.61
C VAL A 61 -18.68 -7.73 -6.76
N ALA A 62 -18.97 -6.80 -7.66
CA ALA A 62 -20.21 -6.67 -8.41
C ALA A 62 -19.82 -6.12 -9.79
#